data_AF-A0A133UDS4-F1
#
_entry.id   AF-A0A133UDS4-F1
#
_cell.length_a   1.000
_cell.length_b   1.000
_cell.length_c   1.000
_cell.angle_alpha   90.00
_cell.angle_beta   90.00
_cell.angle_gamma   90.00
#
_symmetry.space_group_name_H-M   'P 1'
#
loop_
_entity.id
_entity.type
_entity.pdbx_description
1 polymer ?
#
loop_
_entity_poly.entity_id
_entity_poly.type
_entity_poly.pdbx_seq_one_letter_code
_entity_poly.pdbx_strand_id
1 'polypeptide(L)'
;MRRSKYEVVRDILALAKKTDRLSKSKIKRKVGLNYTQVEKYISFLKDKGILLEGREGNPETKYGISEKGRKLKEKLDGISDYL
;
A
#
# COMPACT_ATOMS: atom_id res chain seq x y z
N MET A 1 -2.45 -19.53 8.98
CA MET A 1 -3.48 -18.47 9.06
C MET A 1 -3.47 -17.68 7.76
N ARG A 2 -4.61 -17.55 7.07
CA ARG A 2 -4.70 -16.85 5.78
C ARG A 2 -4.85 -15.35 6.06
N ARG A 3 -3.95 -14.52 5.53
CA ARG A 3 -4.06 -13.07 5.65
C ARG A 3 -5.32 -12.56 4.96
N SER A 4 -6.09 -11.76 5.67
CA SER A 4 -7.27 -11.08 5.13
C SER A 4 -6.86 -10.00 4.12
N LYS A 5 -7.77 -9.67 3.19
CA LYS A 5 -7.55 -8.55 2.26
C LYS A 5 -7.30 -7.23 3.00
N TYR A 6 -7.92 -7.10 4.17
CA TYR A 6 -7.85 -5.95 5.03
C TYR A 6 -6.44 -5.75 5.62
N GLU A 7 -5.83 -6.80 6.19
CA GLU A 7 -4.45 -6.74 6.71
C GLU A 7 -3.45 -6.38 5.62
N VAL A 8 -3.62 -6.93 4.42
CA VAL A 8 -2.76 -6.64 3.28
C VAL A 8 -2.82 -5.17 2.89
N VAL A 9 -4.02 -4.60 2.81
CA VAL A 9 -4.20 -3.17 2.49
C VAL A 9 -3.62 -2.30 3.60
N ARG A 10 -3.88 -2.62 4.88
CA ARG A 10 -3.32 -1.88 6.01
C ARG A 10 -1.80 -1.83 5.96
N ASP A 11 -1.15 -2.97 5.71
CA ASP A 11 0.32 -3.05 5.62
C ASP A 11 0.88 -2.23 4.47
N ILE A 12 0.26 -2.30 3.29
CA ILE A 12 0.68 -1.49 2.13
C ILE A 12 0.58 0.00 2.47
N LEU A 13 -0.51 0.44 3.08
CA LEU A 13 -0.72 1.85 3.46
C LEU A 13 0.22 2.28 4.59
N ALA A 14 0.52 1.40 5.55
CA ALA A 14 1.48 1.67 6.60
C ALA A 14 2.90 1.85 6.04
N LEU A 15 3.30 1.03 5.07
CA LEU A 15 4.59 1.16 4.40
C LEU A 15 4.65 2.44 3.54
N ALA A 16 3.57 2.77 2.82
CA ALA A 16 3.50 3.96 1.98
C ALA A 16 3.42 5.26 2.80
N LYS A 17 2.90 5.24 4.03
CA LYS A 17 2.94 6.39 4.96
C LYS A 17 4.33 6.60 5.56
N LYS A 18 5.07 5.52 5.86
CA LYS A 18 6.42 5.59 6.46
C LYS A 18 7.50 6.04 5.49
N THR A 19 7.25 5.97 4.19
CA THR A 19 8.22 6.35 3.17
C THR A 19 7.46 7.09 2.08
N ASP A 20 7.75 8.37 1.88
CA ASP A 20 7.07 9.21 0.87
C ASP A 20 7.14 8.62 -0.55
N ARG A 21 8.08 7.69 -0.79
CA ARG A 21 8.30 7.03 -2.06
C ARG A 21 8.72 5.56 -1.89
N LEU A 22 7.77 4.65 -1.97
CA LEU A 22 7.98 3.22 -1.74
C LEU A 22 8.08 2.44 -3.06
N SER A 23 9.16 1.68 -3.27
CA SER A 23 9.29 0.85 -4.47
C SER A 23 8.43 -0.42 -4.39
N LYS A 24 7.97 -0.88 -5.56
CA LYS A 24 7.22 -2.13 -5.74
C LYS A 24 7.90 -3.33 -5.07
N SER A 25 9.22 -3.44 -5.21
CA SER A 25 10.03 -4.51 -4.63
C SER A 25 10.02 -4.48 -3.10
N LYS A 26 10.04 -3.27 -2.49
CA LYS A 26 10.00 -3.11 -1.03
C LYS A 26 8.62 -3.47 -0.47
N ILE A 27 7.53 -3.12 -1.17
CA ILE A 27 6.17 -3.57 -0.82
C ILE A 27 6.12 -5.10 -0.81
N LYS A 28 6.56 -5.74 -1.90
CA LYS A 28 6.52 -7.20 -2.03
C LYS A 28 7.23 -7.93 -0.90
N ARG A 29 8.45 -7.49 -0.56
CA ARG A 29 9.23 -8.11 0.52
C ARG A 29 8.59 -7.96 1.90
N LYS A 30 7.81 -6.92 2.14
CA LYS A 30 7.25 -6.61 3.48
C LYS A 30 5.84 -7.16 3.68
N VAL A 31 5.06 -7.33 2.61
CA VAL A 31 3.65 -7.74 2.69
C VAL A 31 3.49 -9.27 2.61
N GLY A 32 4.57 -10.05 2.51
CA GLY A 32 4.54 -11.52 2.64
C GLY A 32 3.60 -12.23 1.65
N LEU A 33 3.33 -11.60 0.50
CA LEU A 33 2.50 -12.12 -0.58
C LEU A 33 3.35 -12.38 -1.83
N ASN A 34 2.86 -13.22 -2.73
CA ASN A 34 3.55 -13.44 -4.00
C ASN A 34 3.43 -12.22 -4.93
N TYR A 35 4.28 -12.16 -5.95
CA TYR A 35 4.38 -11.03 -6.88
C TYR A 35 3.04 -10.64 -7.51
N THR A 36 2.27 -11.63 -7.98
CA THR A 36 0.99 -11.42 -8.67
C THR A 36 -0.08 -10.92 -7.71
N GLN A 37 -0.10 -11.41 -6.48
CA GLN A 37 -1.04 -10.95 -5.45
C GLN A 37 -0.78 -9.49 -5.10
N VAL A 38 0.47 -9.13 -4.80
CA VAL A 38 0.84 -7.74 -4.48
C VAL A 38 0.50 -6.81 -5.64
N GLU A 39 0.73 -7.25 -6.89
CA GLU A 39 0.39 -6.45 -8.07
C GLU A 39 -1.09 -6.11 -8.13
N LYS A 40 -1.96 -7.09 -7.89
CA LYS A 40 -3.42 -6.87 -7.88
C LYS A 40 -3.82 -5.81 -6.86
N TYR A 41 -3.21 -5.81 -5.67
CA TYR A 41 -3.48 -4.79 -4.66
C TYR A 41 -2.92 -3.42 -5.04
N ILE A 42 -1.69 -3.35 -5.56
CA ILE A 42 -1.10 -2.07 -5.99
C ILE A 42 -1.94 -1.45 -7.09
N SER A 43 -2.28 -2.22 -8.15
CA SER A 43 -3.13 -1.73 -9.24
C SER A 43 -4.48 -1.27 -8.72
N PHE A 44 -5.16 -2.08 -7.90
CA PHE A 44 -6.44 -1.68 -7.31
C PHE A 44 -6.35 -0.38 -6.50
N LEU A 45 -5.32 -0.21 -5.68
CA LEU A 45 -5.15 0.99 -4.86
C LEU A 45 -4.80 2.22 -5.71
N LYS A 46 -4.05 2.04 -6.81
CA LYS A 46 -3.79 3.11 -7.78
C LYS A 46 -5.07 3.52 -8.51
N ASP A 47 -5.84 2.56 -9.00
CA ASP A 47 -7.10 2.81 -9.73
C ASP A 47 -8.11 3.55 -8.86
N LYS A 48 -8.07 3.34 -7.53
CA LYS A 48 -8.90 4.06 -6.56
C LYS A 48 -8.32 5.41 -6.11
N GLY A 49 -7.15 5.82 -6.62
CA GLY A 49 -6.46 7.04 -6.23
C GLY A 49 -5.95 7.04 -4.79
N ILE A 50 -5.74 5.85 -4.20
CA ILE A 50 -5.23 5.67 -2.84
C ILE A 50 -3.70 5.72 -2.84
N LEU A 51 -3.08 5.09 -3.83
CA LEU A 51 -1.64 5.21 -4.11
C LEU A 51 -1.41 6.09 -5.33
N LEU A 52 -0.39 6.93 -5.27
CA LEU A 52 0.06 7.78 -6.36
C LEU A 52 1.37 7.23 -6.91
N GLU A 53 1.49 7.20 -8.23
CA GLU A 53 2.74 6.83 -8.91
C GLU A 53 3.60 8.07 -9.11
N GLY A 54 4.81 8.08 -8.52
CA GLY A 54 5.80 9.12 -8.76
C GLY A 54 6.82 8.66 -9.81
N ARG A 55 6.90 9.39 -10.92
CA ARG A 55 7.96 9.24 -11.94
C ARG A 55 8.87 10.46 -11.93
N GLU A 56 9.62 10.67 -10.85
CA GLU A 56 10.69 11.67 -10.86
C GLU A 56 12.02 11.00 -11.18
N GLY A 57 12.38 10.98 -12.47
CA GLY A 57 13.73 10.73 -12.98
C GLY A 57 14.38 9.39 -12.61
N ASN A 58 13.68 8.50 -11.91
CA ASN A 58 14.17 7.21 -11.46
C ASN A 58 13.66 6.10 -12.38
N PRO A 59 14.50 5.11 -12.73
CA PRO A 59 14.07 3.93 -13.48
C PRO A 59 13.09 3.06 -12.67
N GLU A 60 13.08 3.19 -11.34
CA GLU A 60 12.16 2.47 -10.47
C GLU A 60 10.88 3.28 -10.17
N THR A 61 9.73 2.70 -10.49
CA THR A 61 8.42 3.21 -10.08
C THR A 61 8.31 3.26 -8.56
N LYS A 62 8.06 4.46 -8.03
CA LYS A 62 7.83 4.70 -6.60
C LYS A 62 6.37 5.05 -6.36
N TYR A 63 5.82 4.54 -5.25
CA TYR A 63 4.45 4.80 -4.83
C TYR A 63 4.42 5.65 -3.57
N GLY A 64 3.66 6.74 -3.62
CA GLY A 64 3.31 7.56 -2.46
C GLY A 64 1.87 7.31 -2.03
N ILE A 65 1.54 7.61 -0.78
CA ILE A 65 0.15 7.60 -0.30
C ILE A 65 -0.53 8.93 -0.65
N SER A 66 -1.74 8.87 -1.22
CA SER A 66 -2.53 10.08 -1.44
C SER A 66 -3.18 10.54 -0.13
N GLU A 67 -3.74 11.75 -0.14
CA GLU A 67 -4.55 12.24 1.00
C GLU A 67 -5.77 11.34 1.26
N LYS A 68 -6.41 10.84 0.19
CA LYS A 68 -7.47 9.83 0.29
C LYS A 68 -6.97 8.54 0.95
N GLY A 69 -5.75 8.12 0.62
CA GLY A 69 -5.12 6.95 1.22
C GLY A 69 -4.80 7.13 2.70
N ARG A 70 -4.37 8.33 3.13
CA ARG A 70 -4.14 8.67 4.54
C ARG A 70 -5.43 8.55 5.35
N LYS A 71 -6.52 9.17 4.86
CA LYS A 71 -7.85 9.07 5.49
C LYS A 71 -8.36 7.63 5.57
N LEU A 72 -8.13 6.83 4.52
CA LEU A 72 -8.47 5.41 4.56
C LEU A 72 -7.66 4.69 5.65
N LYS A 73 -6.36 4.93 5.71
CA LYS A 73 -5.50 4.30 6.73
C LYS A 73 -5.98 4.63 8.15
N GLU A 74 -6.31 5.88 8.44
CA GLU A 74 -6.83 6.29 9.75
C GLU A 74 -8.11 5.53 10.13
N LYS A 75 -9.04 5.38 9.18
CA LYS A 75 -10.25 4.56 9.38
C LYS A 75 -9.91 3.08 9.62
N LEU A 76 -8.93 2.54 8.88
CA LEU A 76 -8.50 1.15 9.07
C LEU A 76 -7.81 0.97 10.42
N ASP A 77 -6.93 1.88 10.84
CA ASP A 77 -6.28 1.82 12.14
C ASP A 77 -7.33 1.83 13.25
N GLY A 78 -8.33 2.71 13.18
CA GLY A 78 -9.42 2.76 14.15
C GLY A 78 -10.27 1.48 14.21
N ILE A 79 -10.39 0.71 13.13
CA ILE A 79 -11.07 -0.62 13.15
C ILE A 79 -10.16 -1.68 13.79
N SER A 80 -8.83 -1.53 13.71
CA SER A 80 -7.89 -2.45 14.35
C SER A 80 -8.10 -2.54 15.84
N ASP A 81 -8.41 -1.42 16.46
CA ASP A 81 -8.43 -1.32 17.91
C ASP A 81 -9.62 -2.09 18.51
N TYR A 82 -10.55 -2.55 17.67
CA TYR A 82 -11.73 -3.34 18.04
C TYR A 82 -11.65 -4.84 17.66
N LEU A 83 -10.53 -5.30 17.07
CA LEU A 83 -10.32 -6.69 16.64
C LEU A 83 -9.15 -7.31 17.39
#